data_AF-A0AAD6W475-F1
#
_entry.id   AF-A0AAD6W475-F1
#
_cell.length_a   1.000
_cell.length_b   1.000
_cell.length_c   1.000
_cell.angle_alpha   90.00
_cell.angle_beta   90.00
_cell.angle_gamma   90.00
#
_symmetry.space_group_name_H-M   'P 1'
#
loop_
_entity.id
_entity.type
_entity.pdbx_description
1 polymer ?
#
loop_
_entity_poly.entity_id
_entity_poly.type
_entity_poly.pdbx_seq_one_letter_code
_entity_poly.pdbx_strand_id
1 'polypeptide(L)' 'MAPEFLRGEPSNEKSDVYSFGVILWELVTMQQPWSGLGPAQVVGAVAFQNRRLSIPQEAPPALASLMESCWAE' A
#
# COMPACT_ATOMS: atom_id res chain seq x y z
N MET A 1 -4.71 2.15 -3.00
CA MET A 1 -4.83 1.86 -4.44
C MET A 1 -3.47 1.54 -5.00
N ALA A 2 -3.41 0.65 -5.99
CA ALA A 2 -2.17 0.22 -6.63
C ALA A 2 -1.53 1.34 -7.47
N PRO A 3 -0.19 1.37 -7.62
CA PRO A 3 0.51 2.39 -8.37
C PRO A 3 0.04 2.55 -9.82
N GLU A 4 -0.14 1.45 -10.54
CA GLU A 4 -0.60 1.40 -11.94
C GLU A 4 -1.99 2.00 -12.12
N PHE A 5 -2.92 1.69 -11.20
CA PHE A 5 -4.25 2.28 -11.19
C PHE A 5 -4.18 3.81 -11.03
N LEU A 6 -3.32 4.28 -10.12
CA LEU A 6 -3.14 5.71 -9.86
C LEU A 6 -2.45 6.45 -11.03
N ARG A 7 -1.70 5.74 -11.88
CA ARG A 7 -1.13 6.29 -13.13
C ARG A 7 -2.11 6.24 -14.31
N GLY A 8 -3.27 5.60 -14.15
CA GLY A 8 -4.20 5.38 -15.26
C GLY A 8 -3.73 4.28 -16.23
N GLU A 9 -2.86 3.39 -15.77
CA GLU A 9 -2.39 2.22 -16.53
C GLU A 9 -3.38 1.06 -16.38
N PRO A 10 -3.33 0.04 -17.26
CA PRO A 10 -4.17 -1.14 -17.14
C PRO A 10 -3.93 -1.86 -15.80
N SER A 11 -5.01 -2.05 -15.03
CA SER A 11 -5.00 -2.89 -13.83
C SER A 11 -5.19 -4.36 -14.18
N ASN A 12 -4.60 -5.22 -13.36
CA ASN A 12 -4.78 -6.68 -13.40
C ASN A 12 -4.96 -7.20 -11.96
N GLU A 13 -4.90 -8.52 -11.77
CA GLU A 13 -5.03 -9.15 -10.45
C GLU A 13 -3.97 -8.67 -9.43
N LYS A 14 -2.83 -8.13 -9.89
CA LYS A 14 -1.80 -7.56 -9.00
C LYS A 14 -2.27 -6.28 -8.33
N SER A 15 -3.15 -5.51 -8.98
CA SER A 15 -3.76 -4.31 -8.37
C SER A 15 -4.60 -4.66 -7.14
N ASP A 16 -5.28 -5.80 -7.18
CA ASP A 16 -6.06 -6.33 -6.06
C ASP A 16 -5.15 -6.84 -4.95
N VAL A 17 -4.07 -7.55 -5.29
CA VAL A 17 -3.05 -8.00 -4.32
C VAL A 17 -2.42 -6.82 -3.58
N TYR A 18 -2.07 -5.75 -4.30
CA TYR A 18 -1.55 -4.53 -3.68
C TYR A 18 -2.57 -3.91 -2.71
N SER A 19 -3.82 -3.80 -3.16
CA SER A 19 -4.91 -3.23 -2.35
C SER A 19 -5.19 -4.06 -1.10
N PHE A 20 -5.10 -5.39 -1.20
CA PHE A 20 -5.15 -6.29 -0.05
C PHE A 20 -4.02 -6.00 0.96
N GLY A 21 -2.79 -5.77 0.51
CA GLY A 21 -1.68 -5.38 1.39
C GLY A 21 -1.95 -4.08 2.15
N VAL A 22 -2.57 -3.09 1.49
CA VAL A 22 -2.98 -1.83 2.15
C VAL A 22 -4.08 -2.07 3.20
N ILE A 23 -5.08 -2.90 2.89
CA ILE A 23 -6.14 -3.26 3.85
C ILE A 23 -5.55 -4.02 5.04
N LEU A 24 -4.64 -4.97 4.80
CA LEU A 24 -3.98 -5.72 5.87
C LEU A 24 -3.19 -4.77 6.79
N TRP A 25 -2.50 -3.79 6.23
CA TRP A 25 -1.82 -2.75 7.01
C TRP A 25 -2.80 -1.93 7.85
N GLU A 26 -3.94 -1.53 7.30
CA GLU A 26 -4.97 -0.79 8.03
C GLU A 26 -5.53 -1.62 9.20
N LEU A 27 -5.77 -2.92 9.01
CA LEU A 27 -6.23 -3.82 10.07
C LEU A 27 -5.18 -4.04 11.17
N VAL A 28 -3.90 -4.17 10.81
CA VAL A 28 -2.81 -4.38 11.77
C VAL A 28 -2.56 -3.12 12.61
N THR A 29 -2.61 -1.95 11.97
CA THR A 29 -2.27 -0.67 12.61
C THR A 29 -3.47 0.04 13.22
N MET A 30 -4.68 -0.27 12.77
CA MET A 30 -5.92 0.46 13.06
C MET A 30 -5.82 1.95 12.67
N GLN A 31 -5.02 2.26 11.65
CA GLN A 31 -4.76 3.62 11.19
C GLN A 31 -5.21 3.83 9.74
N GLN A 32 -5.57 5.07 9.41
CA GLN A 32 -5.85 5.46 8.04
C GLN A 32 -4.54 5.45 7.22
N PRO A 33 -4.48 4.74 6.07
CA PRO A 33 -3.31 4.75 5.22
C PRO A 33 -3.04 6.15 4.67
N TRP A 34 -1.76 6.52 4.65
CA TRP A 34 -1.31 7.83 4.16
C TRP A 34 -1.91 9.03 4.89
N SER A 35 -2.21 8.86 6.18
CA SER A 35 -2.74 9.95 7.02
C SER A 35 -1.88 11.22 6.91
N GLY A 36 -2.54 12.36 6.79
CA GLY A 36 -1.89 13.67 6.59
C GLY A 36 -1.52 14.02 5.15
N LEU A 37 -1.71 13.11 4.18
CA LEU A 37 -1.55 13.42 2.75
C LEU A 37 -2.91 13.68 2.08
N GLY A 38 -2.98 14.73 1.26
CA GLY A 38 -4.11 14.95 0.36
C GLY A 38 -4.09 13.98 -0.84
N PRO A 39 -5.21 13.81 -1.56
CA PRO A 39 -5.32 12.83 -2.65
C PRO A 39 -4.21 12.93 -3.72
N ALA A 40 -3.91 14.15 -4.18
CA ALA A 40 -2.85 14.36 -5.17
C ALA A 40 -1.44 14.01 -4.64
N GLN A 41 -1.20 14.21 -3.33
CA GLN A 41 0.06 13.83 -2.70
C GLN A 41 0.19 12.31 -2.55
N VAL A 42 -0.92 11.61 -2.27
CA VAL A 42 -0.95 10.14 -2.26
C VAL A 42 -0.62 9.57 -3.64
N VAL A 43 -1.20 10.15 -4.70
CA VAL A 43 -0.85 9.79 -6.08
C VAL A 43 0.65 9.99 -6.32
N GLY A 44 1.19 11.18 -5.99
CA GLY A 44 2.63 11.46 -6.09
C GLY A 44 3.50 10.43 -5.37
N ALA A 45 3.18 10.15 -4.11
CA ALA A 45 3.95 9.27 -3.24
C ALA A 45 3.91 7.80 -3.70
N VAL A 46 2.73 7.28 -4.02
CA VAL A 46 2.55 5.86 -4.35
C VAL A 46 2.92 5.58 -5.81
N ALA A 47 2.37 6.39 -6.72
CA ALA A 47 2.45 6.12 -8.15
C ALA A 47 3.82 6.48 -8.76
N PHE A 48 4.50 7.48 -8.22
CA PHE A 48 5.72 8.05 -8.83
C PHE A 48 6.96 8.02 -7.93
N GLN A 49 6.81 7.99 -6.61
CA GLN A 49 7.94 7.90 -5.66
C GLN A 49 8.16 6.50 -5.10
N ASN A 50 7.33 5.54 -5.51
CA ASN A 50 7.34 4.16 -5.02
C ASN A 50 7.29 4.05 -3.47
N ARG A 51 6.68 5.04 -2.80
CA ARG A 51 6.56 5.04 -1.33
C ARG A 51 5.65 3.88 -0.89
N ARG A 52 5.99 3.23 0.23
CA ARG A 52 5.17 2.20 0.90
C ARG A 52 4.81 2.64 2.32
N LEU A 53 3.77 2.02 2.87
CA LEU A 53 3.34 2.26 4.25
C LEU A 53 4.39 1.65 5.19
N SER A 54 4.76 2.37 6.25
CA SER A 54 5.71 1.87 7.24
C SER A 54 5.06 0.77 8.08
N ILE A 55 5.66 -0.41 8.11
CA ILE A 55 5.19 -1.52 8.94
C ILE A 55 5.76 -1.34 10.37
N PRO A 56 4.92 -1.30 11.42
CA PRO A 56 5.40 -1.22 12.79
C PRO A 56 6.24 -2.44 13.18
N GLN A 57 7.24 -2.25 14.05
CA GLN A 57 8.12 -3.33 14.48
C GLN A 57 7.37 -4.40 15.31
N GLU A 58 6.26 -4.02 15.91
CA GLU A 58 5.38 -4.86 16.72
C GLU A 58 4.45 -5.73 15.87
N ALA A 59 4.36 -5.49 14.56
CA ALA A 59 3.53 -6.29 13.68
C ALA A 59 4.01 -7.75 13.66
N PRO A 60 3.11 -8.75 13.70
CA PRO A 60 3.50 -10.15 13.61
C PRO A 60 4.35 -10.40 12.36
N PRO A 61 5.53 -11.07 12.46
CA PRO A 61 6.47 -11.19 11.34
C PRO A 61 5.85 -11.80 10.07
N ALA A 62 4.93 -12.75 10.23
CA ALA A 62 4.21 -13.35 9.11
C ALA A 62 3.33 -12.33 8.35
N LEU A 63 2.68 -11.41 9.08
CA LEU A 63 1.85 -10.36 8.46
C LEU A 63 2.71 -9.27 7.84
N ALA A 64 3.84 -8.92 8.48
CA ALA A 64 4.81 -7.99 7.91
C ALA A 64 5.33 -8.49 6.55
N SER A 65 5.79 -9.74 6.50
CA SER A 65 6.29 -10.36 5.27
C SER A 65 5.19 -10.47 4.20
N LEU A 66 3.94 -10.75 4.59
CA LEU A 66 2.81 -10.78 3.66
C LEU A 66 2.51 -9.39 3.07
N MET A 67 2.48 -8.34 3.89
CA MET A 67 2.28 -6.97 3.42
C MET A 67 3.37 -6.55 2.43
N GLU A 68 4.64 -6.83 2.75
CA GLU A 68 5.77 -6.57 1.85
C GLU A 68 5.62 -7.31 0.52
N SER A 69 5.23 -8.60 0.57
CA SER A 69 5.01 -9.41 -0.63
C SER A 69 3.86 -8.89 -1.49
N CYS A 70 2.81 -8.35 -0.86
CA CYS A 70 1.69 -7.73 -1.58
C CYS A 70 2.07 -6.43 -2.29
N TRP A 71 3.11 -5.75 -1.81
CA TRP A 71 3.59 -4.48 -2.35
C TRP A 71 4.81 -4.58 -3.25
N ALA A 72 5.31 -5.81 -3.43
CA ALA A 72 6.31 -6.15 -4.43
C ALA A 72 5.69 -6.07 -5.84
N GLU A 73 6.50 -5.66 -6.81
CA GLU A 73 6.11 -5.59 -8.23
C GLU A 73 5.94 -6.98 -8.86
#